data_AF-A0A914DD43-F1
#
_entry.id   AF-A0A914DD43-F1
#
_cell.length_a   1.000
_cell.length_b   1.000
_cell.length_c   1.000
_cell.angle_alpha   90.00
_cell.angle_beta   90.00
_cell.angle_gamma   90.00
#
_symmetry.space_group_name_H-M   'P 1'
#
loop_
_entity.id
_entity.type
_entity.pdbx_description
1 polymer ?
#
loop_
_entity_poly.entity_id
_entity_poly.type
_entity_poly.pdbx_seq_one_letter_code
_entity_poly.pdbx_strand_id
1 'polypeptide(L)'
;MVREAIKILSSSELYAPSITRFRDSDRIASGYYEGLIRLHQPSRHRKRSVVDAFRDHRVATGETRRRISSDVVNALEKEDSWQYDVIALERITNNHALSHLGAKIYERWNVGETLRCSMDTIFKWLTVIEANYHPNNSYHNATHAADVLQATSFFLSSEVIAQYAQDVHAVAALIAA
;
A
#
# COMPACT_ATOMS: atom_id res chain seq x y z
N MET A 1 -7.37 -33.16 6.67
CA MET A 1 -7.51 -31.71 6.39
C MET A 1 -6.38 -31.16 5.52
N VAL A 2 -5.10 -31.35 5.86
CA VAL A 2 -3.97 -30.79 5.06
C VAL A 2 -3.85 -31.38 3.63
N ARG A 3 -4.09 -32.68 3.45
CA ARG A 3 -4.02 -33.33 2.12
C ARG A 3 -5.06 -32.81 1.13
N GLU A 4 -6.22 -32.39 1.62
CA GLU A 4 -7.31 -31.89 0.77
C GLU A 4 -7.05 -30.45 0.34
N ALA A 5 -6.46 -29.62 1.23
CA ALA A 5 -6.04 -28.26 0.88
C ALA A 5 -4.95 -28.25 -0.20
N ILE A 6 -3.98 -29.18 -0.13
CA ILE A 6 -2.92 -29.30 -1.13
C ILE A 6 -3.47 -29.73 -2.50
N LYS A 7 -4.48 -30.61 -2.52
CA LYS A 7 -5.13 -31.07 -3.76
C LYS A 7 -5.96 -30.00 -4.45
N ILE A 8 -6.56 -29.08 -3.68
CA ILE A 8 -7.30 -27.94 -4.21
C ILE A 8 -6.33 -26.92 -4.82
N LEU A 9 -5.25 -26.59 -4.10
CA LEU A 9 -4.22 -25.64 -4.54
C LEU A 9 -3.37 -26.14 -5.71
N SER A 10 -3.26 -27.46 -5.90
CA SER A 10 -2.52 -28.06 -7.01
C SER A 10 -3.34 -28.25 -8.30
N SER A 11 -4.65 -27.97 -8.26
CA SER A 11 -5.49 -28.00 -9.46
C SER A 11 -5.40 -26.66 -10.22
N SER A 12 -5.31 -26.71 -11.54
CA SER A 12 -5.40 -25.52 -12.41
C SER A 12 -6.81 -24.93 -12.48
N GLU A 13 -7.75 -25.45 -11.69
CA GLU A 13 -9.17 -25.07 -11.68
C GLU A 13 -9.52 -24.15 -10.50
N LEU A 14 -8.54 -23.66 -9.74
CA LEU A 14 -8.78 -22.71 -8.63
C LEU A 14 -9.52 -21.44 -9.09
N TYR A 15 -9.44 -21.11 -10.38
CA TYR A 15 -10.12 -19.99 -11.04
C TYR A 15 -11.08 -20.43 -12.16
N ALA A 16 -11.35 -21.73 -12.32
CA ALA A 16 -12.35 -22.17 -13.28
C ALA A 16 -13.71 -21.73 -12.74
N PRO A 17 -14.46 -20.85 -13.44
CA PRO A 17 -15.78 -20.50 -12.99
C PRO A 17 -16.61 -21.80 -13.02
N SER A 18 -17.19 -22.17 -11.89
CA SER A 18 -18.17 -23.25 -11.77
C SER A 18 -19.49 -22.84 -12.45
N ILE A 19 -19.40 -22.48 -13.73
CA ILE A 19 -20.48 -21.90 -14.55
C ILE A 19 -21.38 -22.98 -15.15
N THR A 20 -21.08 -24.26 -14.96
CA THR A 20 -21.83 -25.36 -15.60
C THR A 20 -22.98 -25.93 -14.75
N ARG A 21 -23.45 -25.23 -13.71
CA ARG A 21 -24.70 -25.60 -13.02
C ARG A 21 -25.58 -24.39 -12.69
N PHE A 22 -26.10 -23.74 -13.71
CA PHE A 22 -27.26 -22.87 -13.54
C PHE A 22 -28.48 -23.56 -14.15
N ARG A 23 -29.50 -23.81 -13.32
CA ARG A 23 -30.85 -24.13 -13.78
C ARG A 23 -31.42 -22.87 -14.44
N ASP A 24 -32.20 -23.06 -15.50
CA ASP A 24 -32.70 -22.06 -16.48
C ASP A 24 -33.53 -20.86 -15.94
N SER A 25 -33.41 -20.44 -14.68
CA SER A 25 -34.29 -19.40 -14.11
C SER A 25 -33.62 -18.33 -13.24
N ASP A 26 -32.29 -18.21 -13.24
CA ASP A 26 -31.63 -17.13 -12.47
C ASP A 26 -31.59 -15.81 -13.26
N ARG A 27 -32.59 -14.95 -13.02
CA ARG A 27 -32.66 -13.56 -13.53
C ARG A 27 -31.41 -12.74 -13.23
N ILE A 28 -30.66 -13.09 -12.18
CA ILE A 28 -29.41 -12.43 -11.80
C ILE A 28 -28.30 -12.80 -12.79
N ALA A 29 -28.18 -14.07 -13.18
CA ALA A 29 -27.17 -14.52 -14.14
C ALA A 29 -27.41 -13.91 -15.54
N SER A 30 -28.67 -13.81 -15.97
CA SER A 30 -29.03 -13.22 -17.26
C SER A 30 -28.57 -11.76 -17.39
N GLY A 31 -28.64 -10.96 -16.31
CA GLY A 31 -28.13 -9.59 -16.30
C GLY A 31 -26.61 -9.47 -16.48
N TYR A 32 -25.84 -10.45 -15.96
CA TYR A 32 -24.39 -10.50 -16.17
C TYR A 32 -24.02 -10.92 -17.59
N TYR A 33 -24.77 -11.86 -18.19
CA TYR A 33 -24.60 -12.23 -19.59
C TYR A 33 -24.94 -11.07 -20.54
N GLU A 34 -26.00 -10.31 -20.25
CA GLU A 34 -26.38 -9.14 -21.05
C GLU A 34 -25.31 -8.03 -21.00
N GLY A 35 -24.63 -7.87 -19.86
CA GLY A 35 -23.50 -6.95 -19.71
C GLY A 35 -22.25 -7.35 -20.49
N LEU A 36 -22.07 -8.65 -20.79
CA LEU A 36 -20.94 -9.16 -21.58
C LEU A 36 -21.23 -9.16 -23.09
N ILE A 37 -22.49 -9.31 -23.49
CA ILE A 37 -22.90 -9.40 -24.90
C ILE A 37 -23.13 -8.00 -25.51
N ARG A 38 -23.48 -6.98 -24.70
CA ARG A 38 -23.58 -5.60 -25.19
C ARG A 38 -22.18 -5.03 -25.48
N LEU A 39 -21.79 -5.03 -26.75
CA LEU A 39 -20.67 -4.26 -27.33
C LEU A 39 -20.82 -2.73 -27.22
N HIS A 40 -21.68 -2.23 -26.33
CA HIS A 40 -21.79 -0.81 -26.05
C HIS A 40 -20.75 -0.47 -24.98
N GLN A 41 -19.59 0.03 -25.39
CA GLN A 41 -18.69 0.71 -24.46
C GLN A 41 -19.42 1.95 -23.93
N PRO A 42 -19.84 2.02 -22.65
CA PRO A 42 -19.93 3.34 -22.06
C PRO A 42 -18.52 3.90 -22.11
N SER A 43 -18.38 5.19 -22.38
CA SER A 43 -17.11 5.90 -22.29
C SER A 43 -16.56 5.69 -20.88
N ARG A 44 -15.78 4.62 -20.68
CA ARG A 44 -14.99 4.42 -19.48
C ARG A 44 -14.09 5.63 -19.46
N HIS A 45 -14.36 6.58 -18.55
CA HIS A 45 -13.36 7.53 -18.15
C HIS A 45 -12.15 6.67 -17.78
N ARG A 46 -11.15 6.70 -18.66
CA ARG A 46 -9.87 6.05 -18.47
C ARG A 46 -9.46 6.49 -17.06
N LYS A 47 -9.31 5.53 -16.13
CA LYS A 47 -8.66 5.84 -14.85
C LYS A 47 -7.38 6.56 -15.23
N ARG A 48 -7.26 7.83 -14.82
CA ARG A 48 -6.16 8.71 -15.21
C ARG A 48 -4.85 7.93 -15.06
N SER A 49 -3.99 7.97 -16.07
CA SER A 49 -2.68 7.35 -15.92
C SER A 49 -2.04 7.93 -14.66
N VAL A 50 -1.31 7.10 -13.89
CA VAL A 50 -0.55 7.62 -12.74
C VAL A 50 0.32 8.80 -13.20
N VAL A 51 0.83 8.73 -14.44
CA VAL A 51 1.55 9.79 -15.17
C VAL A 51 0.75 11.09 -15.33
N ASP A 52 -0.55 11.02 -15.60
CA ASP A 52 -1.41 12.20 -15.74
C ASP A 52 -1.71 12.84 -14.38
N ALA A 53 -1.87 12.04 -13.32
CA ALA A 53 -1.99 12.54 -11.96
C ALA A 53 -0.70 13.26 -11.49
N PHE A 54 0.48 12.77 -11.89
CA PHE A 54 1.76 13.42 -11.61
C PHE A 54 1.89 14.82 -12.24
N ARG A 55 1.26 15.06 -13.40
CA ARG A 55 1.37 16.34 -14.10
C ARG A 55 0.58 17.46 -13.41
N ASP A 56 -0.60 17.14 -12.88
CA ASP A 56 -1.45 18.09 -12.16
C ASP A 56 -0.87 18.43 -10.77
N HIS A 57 -0.33 17.44 -10.04
CA HIS A 57 0.24 17.67 -8.71
C HIS A 57 1.58 18.42 -8.70
N ARG A 58 2.39 18.32 -9.76
CA ARG A 58 3.65 19.07 -9.89
C ARG A 58 3.46 20.59 -9.89
N VAL A 59 2.27 21.08 -10.28
CA VAL A 59 1.98 22.53 -10.29
C VAL A 59 1.59 23.04 -8.90
N ALA A 60 1.17 22.16 -7.98
CA ALA A 60 0.69 22.55 -6.65
C ALA A 60 1.77 22.53 -5.55
N THR A 61 2.87 21.79 -5.73
CA THR A 61 3.91 21.63 -4.70
C THR A 61 5.23 22.25 -5.14
N GLY A 62 5.38 23.56 -4.94
CA GLY A 62 6.67 24.24 -5.08
C GLY A 62 7.72 23.64 -4.14
N GLU A 63 8.88 23.31 -4.70
CA GLU A 63 10.04 22.75 -4.02
C GLU A 63 10.55 23.69 -2.91
N THR A 64 10.07 23.49 -1.70
CA THR A 64 10.76 23.93 -0.49
C THR A 64 11.36 22.68 0.12
N ARG A 65 12.70 22.57 0.17
CA ARG A 65 13.41 21.69 1.10
C ARG A 65 12.97 22.09 2.50
N ARG A 66 11.83 21.58 2.98
CA ARG A 66 11.38 21.82 4.35
C ARG A 66 12.40 21.15 5.24
N ARG A 67 13.13 21.95 6.03
CA ARG A 67 13.92 21.41 7.13
C ARG A 67 12.95 20.63 8.02
N ILE A 68 13.23 19.36 8.25
CA ILE A 68 12.44 18.54 9.18
C ILE A 68 12.59 19.17 10.56
N SER A 69 11.48 19.47 11.23
CA SER A 69 11.51 20.02 12.60
C SER A 69 12.21 19.04 13.54
N SER A 70 12.92 19.55 14.55
CA SER A 70 13.45 18.72 15.64
C SER A 70 12.37 17.85 16.27
N ASP A 71 11.14 18.35 16.34
CA ASP A 71 10.01 17.61 16.92
C ASP A 71 9.66 16.37 16.10
N VAL A 72 9.73 16.47 14.77
CA VAL A 72 9.49 15.33 13.87
C VAL A 72 10.63 14.33 14.01
N VAL A 73 11.89 14.78 14.11
CA VAL A 73 13.04 13.89 14.33
C VAL A 73 12.87 13.12 15.64
N ASN A 74 12.53 13.82 16.72
CA ASN A 74 12.30 13.21 18.03
C ASN A 74 11.10 12.25 18.01
N ALA A 75 10.03 12.59 17.31
CA ALA A 75 8.85 11.73 17.17
C ALA A 75 9.11 10.47 16.32
N LEU A 76 10.14 10.47 15.48
CA LEU A 76 10.60 9.31 14.72
C LEU A 76 11.60 8.45 15.50
N GLU A 77 12.04 8.89 16.67
CA GLU A 77 12.84 8.04 17.54
C GLU A 77 12.03 6.84 18.01
N LYS A 78 12.69 5.69 18.14
CA LYS A 78 12.07 4.43 18.60
C LYS A 78 10.92 3.95 17.70
N GLU A 79 10.94 4.28 16.42
CA GLU A 79 9.99 3.71 15.44
C GLU A 79 10.10 2.17 15.34
N ASP A 80 11.20 1.58 15.79
CA ASP A 80 11.41 0.14 15.93
C ASP A 80 10.79 -0.47 17.20
N SER A 81 10.12 0.34 18.03
CA SER A 81 9.41 -0.15 19.22
C SER A 81 7.96 -0.51 18.91
N TRP A 82 7.47 -1.59 19.51
CA TRP A 82 6.03 -1.92 19.46
C TRP A 82 5.14 -0.85 20.11
N GLN A 83 5.69 -0.07 21.05
CA GLN A 83 4.97 0.99 21.76
C GLN A 83 5.01 2.33 21.02
N TYR A 84 5.33 2.34 19.73
CA TYR A 84 5.42 3.56 18.93
C TYR A 84 4.05 4.27 18.82
N ASP A 85 4.01 5.58 19.06
CA ASP A 85 2.78 6.39 18.98
C ASP A 85 2.68 7.08 17.61
N VAL A 86 2.10 6.37 16.64
CA VAL A 86 1.85 6.90 15.29
C VAL A 86 0.89 8.10 15.29
N ILE A 87 0.00 8.21 16.27
CA ILE A 87 -0.94 9.34 16.39
C ILE A 87 -0.19 10.60 16.88
N ALA A 88 0.82 10.45 17.74
CA ALA A 88 1.72 11.55 18.06
C ALA A 88 2.46 12.07 16.83
N LEU A 89 2.95 11.17 15.98
CA LEU A 89 3.59 11.56 14.73
C LEU A 89 2.61 12.27 13.79
N GLU A 90 1.38 11.78 13.63
CA GLU A 90 0.32 12.43 12.85
C GLU A 90 0.12 13.90 13.27
N ARG A 91 0.00 14.15 14.59
CA ARG A 91 -0.19 15.50 15.12
C ARG A 91 0.98 16.42 14.80
N ILE A 92 2.21 15.96 15.00
CA ILE A 92 3.43 16.77 14.81
C ILE A 92 3.71 17.04 13.33
N THR A 93 3.38 16.07 12.47
CA THR A 93 3.58 16.17 11.01
C THR A 93 2.40 16.81 10.29
N ASN A 94 1.30 17.12 10.99
CA ASN A 94 0.06 17.65 10.43
C ASN A 94 -0.54 16.74 9.35
N ASN A 95 -0.85 15.50 9.73
CA ASN A 95 -1.39 14.43 8.87
C ASN A 95 -0.43 13.91 7.78
N HIS A 96 0.88 14.04 7.99
CA HIS A 96 1.92 13.54 7.10
C HIS A 96 2.73 12.38 7.71
N ALA A 97 2.09 11.55 8.55
CA ALA A 97 2.76 10.48 9.26
C ALA A 97 3.38 9.43 8.32
N LEU A 98 2.69 9.06 7.23
CA LEU A 98 3.13 8.00 6.32
C LEU A 98 4.39 8.40 5.56
N SER A 99 4.46 9.63 5.04
CA SER A 99 5.63 10.09 4.30
C SER A 99 6.88 10.23 5.18
N HIS A 100 6.72 10.73 6.40
CA HIS A 100 7.82 10.88 7.36
C HIS A 100 8.28 9.53 7.95
N LEU A 101 7.36 8.70 8.43
CA LEU A 101 7.68 7.39 9.00
C LEU A 101 8.19 6.42 7.94
N GLY A 102 7.53 6.39 6.78
CA GLY A 102 7.92 5.52 5.68
C GLY A 102 9.32 5.82 5.18
N ALA A 103 9.72 7.09 5.08
CA ALA A 103 11.08 7.43 4.68
C ALA A 103 12.12 6.95 5.71
N LYS A 104 11.82 7.06 7.01
CA LYS A 104 12.70 6.58 8.08
C LYS A 104 12.85 5.05 8.04
N ILE A 105 11.74 4.33 7.88
CA ILE A 105 11.72 2.87 7.77
C ILE A 105 12.44 2.42 6.49
N TYR A 106 12.18 3.06 5.35
CA TYR A 106 12.77 2.69 4.06
C TYR A 106 14.29 2.94 4.05
N GLU A 107 14.76 3.95 4.77
CA GLU A 107 16.19 4.17 5.03
C GLU A 107 16.78 3.03 5.88
N ARG A 108 16.13 2.66 7.00
CA ARG A 108 16.58 1.56 7.87
C ARG A 108 16.66 0.22 7.15
N TRP A 109 15.75 -0.04 6.21
CA TRP A 109 15.67 -1.27 5.42
C TRP A 109 16.42 -1.22 4.09
N ASN A 110 17.20 -0.16 3.81
CA ASN A 110 17.94 0.03 2.56
C ASN A 110 17.09 -0.12 1.28
N VAL A 111 15.80 0.23 1.34
CA VAL A 111 14.86 0.06 0.20
C VAL A 111 15.35 0.81 -1.05
N GLY A 112 15.92 2.00 -0.87
CA GLY A 112 16.47 2.80 -1.97
C GLY A 112 17.61 2.09 -2.71
N GLU A 113 18.47 1.38 -1.99
CA GLU A 113 19.55 0.59 -2.60
C GLU A 113 18.99 -0.61 -3.36
N THR A 114 18.06 -1.37 -2.74
CA THR A 114 17.42 -2.54 -3.38
C THR A 114 16.70 -2.16 -4.67
N LEU A 115 15.98 -1.04 -4.68
CA LEU A 115 15.23 -0.55 -5.83
C LEU A 115 16.05 0.33 -6.79
N ARG A 116 17.30 0.65 -6.43
CA ARG A 116 18.20 1.56 -7.17
C ARG A 116 17.60 2.94 -7.41
N CYS A 117 17.04 3.54 -6.35
CA CYS A 117 16.47 4.88 -6.39
C CYS A 117 16.90 5.72 -5.18
N SER A 118 16.86 7.05 -5.31
CA SER A 118 17.25 7.95 -4.23
C SER A 118 16.18 8.03 -3.14
N MET A 119 16.57 8.30 -1.89
CA MET A 119 15.62 8.59 -0.81
C MET A 119 14.71 9.80 -1.10
N ASP A 120 15.18 10.76 -1.91
CA ASP A 120 14.34 11.86 -2.41
C ASP A 120 13.21 11.36 -3.32
N THR A 121 13.49 10.36 -4.16
CA THR A 121 12.47 9.71 -5.00
C THR A 121 11.47 8.94 -4.14
N ILE A 122 11.95 8.20 -3.13
CA ILE A 122 11.10 7.48 -2.17
C ILE A 122 10.20 8.44 -1.40
N PHE A 123 10.75 9.53 -0.84
CA PHE A 123 9.96 10.49 -0.08
C PHE A 123 8.86 11.12 -0.96
N LYS A 124 9.19 11.51 -2.20
CA LYS A 124 8.21 12.02 -3.16
C LYS A 124 7.14 10.98 -3.51
N TRP A 125 7.53 9.72 -3.69
CA TRP A 125 6.59 8.62 -3.92
C TRP A 125 5.64 8.42 -2.74
N LEU A 126 6.16 8.38 -1.51
CA LEU A 126 5.36 8.28 -0.29
C LEU A 126 4.40 9.46 -0.13
N THR A 127 4.83 10.70 -0.42
CA THR A 127 3.94 11.88 -0.41
C THR A 127 2.78 11.72 -1.40
N VAL A 128 3.02 11.14 -2.58
CA VAL A 128 1.97 10.86 -3.56
C VAL A 128 1.02 9.78 -3.06
N ILE A 129 1.53 8.68 -2.49
CA ILE A 129 0.69 7.62 -1.91
C ILE A 129 -0.17 8.18 -0.76
N GLU A 130 0.44 8.90 0.17
CA GLU A 130 -0.23 9.55 1.31
C GLU A 130 -1.36 10.48 0.86
N ALA A 131 -1.13 11.31 -0.17
CA ALA A 131 -2.14 12.21 -0.72
C ALA A 131 -3.35 11.48 -1.36
N ASN A 132 -3.21 10.19 -1.68
CA ASN A 132 -4.29 9.36 -2.24
C ASN A 132 -5.07 8.57 -1.17
N TYR A 133 -4.66 8.61 0.10
CA TYR A 133 -5.54 8.21 1.20
C TYR A 133 -6.56 9.30 1.49
N HIS A 134 -7.81 8.94 1.75
CA HIS A 134 -8.86 9.91 2.04
C HIS A 134 -8.78 10.38 3.49
N PRO A 135 -8.46 11.67 3.78
CA PRO A 135 -8.31 12.15 5.15
C PRO A 135 -9.62 12.18 5.94
N ASN A 136 -10.77 12.22 5.25
CA ASN A 136 -12.09 12.23 5.88
C ASN A 136 -12.55 10.84 6.34
N ASN A 137 -11.82 9.77 6.00
CA ASN A 137 -12.09 8.45 6.53
C ASN A 137 -11.70 8.42 8.01
N SER A 138 -12.62 7.98 8.87
CA SER A 138 -12.38 7.87 10.31
C SER A 138 -11.29 6.85 10.69
N TYR A 139 -10.99 5.90 9.79
CA TYR A 139 -9.99 4.85 10.03
C TYR A 139 -9.07 4.61 8.83
N HIS A 140 -9.61 4.35 7.63
CA HIS A 140 -8.80 4.07 6.42
C HIS A 140 -8.21 5.34 5.79
N ASN A 141 -7.34 6.02 6.54
CA ASN A 141 -6.57 7.19 6.13
C ASN A 141 -5.05 6.88 6.16
N ALA A 142 -4.21 7.87 5.84
CA ALA A 142 -2.76 7.68 5.76
C ALA A 142 -2.12 7.31 7.11
N THR A 143 -2.69 7.75 8.23
CA THR A 143 -2.20 7.42 9.57
C THR A 143 -2.33 5.91 9.84
N HIS A 144 -3.43 5.29 9.40
CA HIS A 144 -3.57 3.83 9.48
C HIS A 144 -2.55 3.10 8.60
N ALA A 145 -2.26 3.59 7.40
CA ALA A 145 -1.20 3.02 6.56
C ALA A 145 0.18 3.13 7.22
N ALA A 146 0.47 4.27 7.86
CA ALA A 146 1.71 4.46 8.61
C ALA A 146 1.84 3.45 9.78
N ASP A 147 0.74 3.20 10.50
CA ASP A 147 0.67 2.21 11.58
C ASP A 147 0.95 0.78 11.07
N VAL A 148 0.30 0.38 9.97
CA VAL A 148 0.52 -0.95 9.35
C VAL A 148 1.95 -1.10 8.85
N LEU A 149 2.53 -0.05 8.25
CA LEU A 149 3.93 -0.04 7.81
C LEU A 149 4.90 -0.22 8.98
N GLN A 150 4.69 0.49 10.09
CA GLN A 150 5.51 0.38 11.28
C GLN A 150 5.42 -1.02 11.91
N ALA A 151 4.20 -1.57 12.06
CA ALA A 151 4.00 -2.92 12.57
C ALA A 151 4.65 -3.98 11.66
N THR A 152 4.54 -3.82 10.34
CA THR A 152 5.19 -4.70 9.36
C THR A 152 6.71 -4.66 9.53
N SER A 153 7.29 -3.46 9.62
CA SER A 153 8.72 -3.26 9.89
C SER A 153 9.17 -3.88 11.22
N PHE A 154 8.35 -3.75 12.27
CA PHE A 154 8.60 -4.36 13.57
C PHE A 154 8.66 -5.89 13.47
N PHE A 155 7.68 -6.52 12.81
CA PHE A 155 7.67 -7.98 12.64
C PHE A 155 8.83 -8.48 11.78
N LEU A 156 9.19 -7.77 10.70
CA LEU A 156 10.34 -8.12 9.88
C LEU A 156 11.66 -8.10 10.67
N SER A 157 11.72 -7.28 11.73
CA SER A 157 12.88 -7.21 12.64
C SER A 157 12.97 -8.39 13.63
N SER A 158 11.98 -9.29 13.66
CA SER A 158 12.00 -10.50 14.49
C SER A 158 13.05 -11.50 13.99
N GLU A 159 13.86 -12.05 14.90
CA GLU A 159 14.83 -13.10 14.59
C GLU A 159 14.21 -14.30 13.86
N VAL A 160 12.98 -14.67 14.23
CA VAL A 160 12.27 -15.79 13.61
C VAL A 160 11.97 -15.49 12.15
N ILE A 161 11.54 -14.27 11.83
CA ILE A 161 11.22 -13.88 10.44
C ILE A 161 12.51 -13.68 9.62
N ALA A 162 13.54 -13.08 10.23
CA ALA A 162 14.84 -12.85 9.59
C ALA A 162 15.52 -14.14 9.10
N GLN A 163 15.23 -15.29 9.72
CA GLN A 163 15.74 -16.60 9.27
C GLN A 163 15.17 -17.06 7.92
N TYR A 164 14.00 -16.57 7.51
CA TYR A 164 13.30 -17.00 6.30
C TYR A 164 13.10 -15.89 5.27
N ALA A 165 13.15 -14.62 5.68
CA ALA A 165 12.97 -13.48 4.80
C ALA A 165 14.28 -13.11 4.09
N GLN A 166 14.21 -12.95 2.77
CA GLN A 166 15.26 -12.29 1.99
C GLN A 166 14.98 -10.79 1.94
N ASP A 167 15.99 -9.97 1.66
CA ASP A 167 15.84 -8.52 1.56
C ASP A 167 14.71 -8.10 0.61
N VAL A 168 14.57 -8.79 -0.54
CA VAL A 168 13.48 -8.54 -1.49
C VAL A 168 12.09 -8.84 -0.93
N HIS A 169 11.97 -9.83 -0.03
CA HIS A 169 10.70 -10.14 0.64
C HIS A 169 10.34 -9.04 1.65
N ALA A 170 11.34 -8.53 2.40
CA ALA A 170 11.15 -7.42 3.31
C ALA A 170 10.73 -6.15 2.56
N VAL A 171 11.44 -5.80 1.48
CA VAL A 171 11.08 -4.66 0.62
C VAL A 171 9.68 -4.81 0.05
N ALA A 172 9.30 -5.99 -0.43
CA ALA A 172 7.96 -6.23 -0.95
C ALA A 172 6.87 -6.06 0.13
N ALA A 173 7.12 -6.55 1.36
CA ALA A 173 6.19 -6.40 2.48
C ALA A 173 6.03 -4.93 2.90
N LEU A 174 7.12 -4.15 2.94
CA LEU A 174 7.10 -2.73 3.28
C LEU A 174 6.43 -1.85 2.20
N ILE A 175 6.44 -2.27 0.94
CA ILE A 175 5.71 -1.58 -0.14
C ILE A 175 4.23 -1.95 -0.13
N ALA A 176 3.90 -3.17 0.30
CA ALA A 176 2.52 -3.66 0.35
C ALA A 176 1.73 -3.12 1.55
N ALA A 177 2.40 -2.82 2.65
CA ALA A 177 1.85 -2.17 3.83
C ALA A 177 1.41 -0.73 3.54
#